data_AF-H1BBD0-F1
#
_entry.id   AF-H1BBD0-F1
#
_cell.length_a   1.000
_cell.length_b   1.000
_cell.length_c   1.000
_cell.angle_alpha   90.00
_cell.angle_beta   90.00
_cell.angle_gamma   90.00
#
_symmetry.space_group_name_H-M   'P 1'
#
loop_
_entity.id
_entity.type
_entity.pdbx_description
1 polymer ?
#
loop_
_entity_poly.entity_id
_entity_poly.type
_entity_poly.pdbx_seq_one_letter_code
_entity_poly.pdbx_strand_id
1 'polypeptide(L)'
;MLKQQHLPLNMIDDKFYKFHEAQTVVKDLVNFGIPVTSNIDISKLPASRMMEYSQFLRIFKTQKTIKPNDVMDVLISSIAPYVDAVITENFQADVYKKAKKLIPQIKELEIYRLKDIRMDA
;
A
#
# COMPACT_ATOMS: atom_id res chain seq x y z
N MET A 1 -17.10 4.87 7.16
CA MET A 1 -17.57 5.05 5.76
C MET A 1 -18.28 3.83 5.19
N LEU A 2 -17.67 2.65 5.04
CA LEU A 2 -18.31 1.55 4.28
C LEU A 2 -19.40 0.77 5.02
N LYS A 3 -19.26 0.51 6.34
CA LYS A 3 -20.38 0.05 7.18
C LYS A 3 -21.54 1.07 7.21
N GLN A 4 -21.23 2.36 7.11
CA GLN A 4 -22.24 3.42 7.03
C GLN A 4 -22.91 3.48 5.64
N GLN A 5 -22.29 2.90 4.61
CA GLN A 5 -22.80 2.87 3.24
C GLN A 5 -23.45 1.53 2.85
N HIS A 6 -23.56 0.55 3.76
CA HIS A 6 -24.20 -0.76 3.55
C HIS A 6 -23.69 -1.55 2.33
N LEU A 7 -22.45 -1.29 1.87
CA LEU A 7 -21.87 -2.02 0.75
C LEU A 7 -21.31 -3.37 1.23
N PRO A 8 -21.55 -4.48 0.51
CA PRO A 8 -21.07 -5.78 0.93
C PRO A 8 -19.54 -5.83 0.83
N LEU A 9 -18.88 -6.25 1.92
CA LEU A 9 -17.42 -6.21 2.08
C LEU A 9 -16.67 -7.03 1.03
N ASN A 10 -17.33 -8.01 0.40
CA ASN A 10 -16.79 -8.84 -0.68
C ASN A 10 -16.61 -8.07 -2.02
N MET A 11 -17.13 -6.85 -2.14
CA MET A 11 -16.93 -6.00 -3.33
C MET A 11 -15.65 -5.15 -3.26
N ILE A 12 -14.96 -5.15 -2.12
CA ILE A 12 -13.78 -4.31 -1.89
C ILE A 12 -12.52 -5.14 -2.13
N ASP A 13 -12.12 -5.20 -3.40
CA ASP A 13 -10.98 -5.96 -3.88
C ASP A 13 -9.94 -5.05 -4.57
N ASP A 14 -8.90 -5.64 -5.16
CA ASP A 14 -7.86 -4.90 -5.86
C ASP A 14 -8.42 -4.10 -7.06
N LYS A 15 -9.55 -4.50 -7.64
CA LYS A 15 -10.23 -3.78 -8.74
C LYS A 15 -10.94 -2.54 -8.20
N PHE A 16 -11.61 -2.66 -7.06
CA PHE A 16 -12.18 -1.51 -6.35
C PHE A 16 -11.09 -0.50 -6.01
N TYR A 17 -9.98 -0.95 -5.41
CA TYR A 17 -8.86 -0.05 -5.10
C TYR A 17 -8.35 0.67 -6.34
N LYS A 18 -8.09 -0.06 -7.43
CA LYS A 18 -7.57 0.52 -8.67
C LYS A 18 -8.48 1.61 -9.26
N PHE A 19 -9.79 1.47 -9.11
CA PHE A 19 -10.75 2.47 -9.58
C PHE A 19 -10.74 3.75 -8.73
N HIS A 20 -10.42 3.64 -7.44
CA HIS A 20 -10.45 4.75 -6.47
C HIS A 20 -9.07 5.27 -6.06
N GLU A 21 -7.99 4.67 -6.55
CA GLU A 21 -6.60 4.97 -6.17
C GLU A 21 -6.31 6.47 -6.28
N ALA A 22 -6.53 7.06 -7.45
CA ALA A 22 -6.22 8.47 -7.68
C ALA A 22 -7.00 9.43 -6.77
N GLN A 23 -8.26 9.11 -6.49
CA GLN A 23 -9.10 9.91 -5.59
C GLN A 23 -8.61 9.82 -4.15
N THR A 24 -8.08 8.66 -3.75
CA THR A 24 -7.53 8.44 -2.42
C THR A 24 -6.23 9.24 -2.25
N VAL A 25 -5.31 9.15 -3.21
CA VAL A 25 -4.04 9.93 -3.22
C VAL A 25 -4.30 11.41 -3.11
N VAL A 26 -5.24 11.94 -3.92
CA VAL A 26 -5.60 13.36 -3.87
C VAL A 26 -6.16 13.75 -2.50
N LYS A 27 -7.03 12.92 -1.93
CA LYS A 27 -7.61 13.18 -0.61
C LYS A 27 -6.53 13.23 0.48
N ASP A 28 -5.57 12.31 0.45
CA ASP A 28 -4.49 12.28 1.43
C ASP A 28 -3.57 13.49 1.30
N LEU A 29 -3.19 13.89 0.09
CA LEU A 29 -2.42 15.12 -0.14
C LEU A 29 -3.14 16.35 0.45
N VAL A 30 -4.45 16.48 0.25
CA VAL A 30 -5.25 17.57 0.83
C VAL A 30 -5.27 17.49 2.35
N ASN A 31 -5.40 16.30 2.94
CA ASN A 31 -5.35 16.13 4.40
C ASN A 31 -3.99 16.53 5.00
N PHE A 32 -2.89 16.35 4.24
CA PHE A 32 -1.56 16.82 4.61
C PHE A 32 -1.33 18.33 4.34
N GLY A 33 -2.36 19.06 3.90
CA GLY A 33 -2.25 20.49 3.61
C GLY A 33 -1.50 20.80 2.31
N ILE A 34 -1.28 19.79 1.46
CA ILE A 34 -0.62 19.99 0.16
C ILE A 34 -1.68 20.47 -0.83
N PRO A 35 -1.51 21.66 -1.43
CA PRO A 35 -2.46 22.18 -2.41
C PRO A 35 -2.44 21.30 -3.67
N VAL A 36 -3.59 20.74 -4.00
CA VAL A 36 -3.78 19.90 -5.19
C VAL A 36 -4.43 20.73 -6.28
N THR A 37 -3.71 21.02 -7.36
CA THR A 37 -4.31 21.52 -8.61
C THR A 37 -5.06 20.39 -9.31
N SER A 38 -6.07 20.71 -10.11
CA SER A 38 -6.75 19.70 -10.94
C SER A 38 -5.75 18.96 -11.84
N ASN A 39 -5.92 17.63 -11.96
CA ASN A 39 -5.09 16.68 -12.73
C ASN A 39 -3.70 16.32 -12.15
N ILE A 40 -3.64 15.79 -10.92
CA ILE A 40 -2.43 15.12 -10.43
C ILE A 40 -2.19 13.80 -11.18
N ASP A 41 -0.99 13.67 -11.73
CA ASP A 41 -0.48 12.40 -12.24
C ASP A 41 0.08 11.55 -11.10
N ILE A 42 -0.75 10.66 -10.57
CA ILE A 42 -0.36 9.78 -9.45
C ILE A 42 0.77 8.81 -9.83
N SER A 43 1.06 8.59 -11.12
CA SER A 43 2.20 7.75 -11.51
C SER A 43 3.54 8.33 -11.06
N LYS A 44 3.59 9.63 -10.76
CA LYS A 44 4.75 10.32 -10.20
C LYS A 44 4.84 10.27 -8.67
N LEU A 45 3.86 9.63 -8.01
CA LEU A 45 3.74 9.55 -6.56
C LEU A 45 3.78 8.10 -6.06
N PRO A 46 4.81 7.30 -6.41
CA PRO A 46 4.81 5.88 -6.10
C PRO A 46 4.87 5.60 -4.59
N ALA A 47 5.49 6.48 -3.80
CA ALA A 47 5.51 6.40 -2.34
C ALA A 47 4.09 6.42 -1.76
N SER A 48 3.29 7.42 -2.16
CA SER A 48 1.91 7.59 -1.71
C SER A 48 1.05 6.42 -2.13
N ARG A 49 1.17 5.97 -3.40
CA ARG A 49 0.46 4.79 -3.89
C ARG A 49 0.80 3.53 -3.07
N MET A 50 2.07 3.34 -2.72
CA MET A 50 2.51 2.20 -1.93
C MET A 50 2.00 2.26 -0.48
N MET A 51 2.04 3.44 0.14
CA MET A 51 1.46 3.65 1.48
C MET A 51 -0.03 3.33 1.50
N GLU A 52 -0.79 3.92 0.58
CA GLU A 52 -2.23 3.72 0.49
C GLU A 52 -2.61 2.28 0.21
N TYR A 53 -1.92 1.61 -0.71
CA TYR A 53 -2.20 0.22 -1.02
C TYR A 53 -1.89 -0.71 0.18
N SER A 54 -0.81 -0.42 0.92
CA SER A 54 -0.48 -1.11 2.16
C SER A 54 -1.58 -0.95 3.21
N GLN A 55 -2.07 0.28 3.40
CA GLN A 55 -3.19 0.58 4.29
C GLN A 55 -4.50 -0.09 3.83
N PHE A 56 -4.82 -0.02 2.54
CA PHE A 56 -5.99 -0.66 1.93
C PHE A 56 -6.02 -2.15 2.24
N LEU A 57 -4.94 -2.87 1.92
CA LEU A 57 -4.86 -4.30 2.19
C LEU A 57 -4.97 -4.58 3.70
N ARG A 58 -4.37 -3.76 4.56
CA ARG A 58 -4.45 -4.00 6.00
C ARG A 58 -5.88 -3.84 6.52
N ILE A 59 -6.58 -2.77 6.15
CA ILE A 59 -7.95 -2.52 6.60
C ILE A 59 -8.92 -3.57 6.03
N PHE A 60 -8.87 -3.83 4.73
CA PHE A 60 -9.88 -4.66 4.07
C PHE A 60 -9.59 -6.15 4.14
N LYS A 61 -8.32 -6.57 4.03
CA LYS A 61 -7.96 -7.99 4.08
C LYS A 61 -7.96 -8.52 5.53
N THR A 62 -7.49 -7.72 6.48
CA THR A 62 -7.36 -8.21 7.87
C THR A 62 -8.59 -7.93 8.72
N GLN A 63 -9.34 -6.85 8.44
CA GLN A 63 -10.48 -6.37 9.24
C GLN A 63 -10.16 -6.20 10.74
N LYS A 64 -8.88 -6.17 11.11
CA LYS A 64 -8.41 -6.01 12.48
C LYS A 64 -8.32 -4.53 12.84
N THR A 65 -8.47 -4.23 14.12
CA THR A 65 -8.18 -2.91 14.66
C THR A 65 -6.73 -2.55 14.39
N ILE A 66 -6.51 -1.38 13.80
CA ILE A 66 -5.18 -0.84 13.49
C ILE A 66 -4.44 -0.51 14.79
N LYS A 67 -3.20 -0.95 14.89
CA LYS A 67 -2.28 -0.70 16.01
C LYS A 67 -1.18 0.28 15.59
N PRO A 68 -0.48 0.91 16.55
CA PRO A 68 0.60 1.85 16.23
C PRO A 68 1.71 1.27 15.32
N ASN A 69 2.08 0.00 15.50
CA ASN A 69 3.07 -0.66 14.64
C ASN A 69 2.60 -0.79 13.19
N ASP A 70 1.30 -0.95 12.95
CA ASP A 70 0.75 -1.01 11.59
C ASP A 70 0.95 0.30 10.84
N VAL A 71 0.94 1.44 11.55
CA VAL A 71 1.24 2.76 10.96
C VAL A 71 2.70 2.83 10.52
N MET A 72 3.62 2.29 11.33
CA MET A 72 5.04 2.22 10.98
C MET A 72 5.27 1.35 9.75
N ASP A 73 4.60 0.20 9.64
CA ASP A 73 4.69 -0.66 8.44
C ASP A 73 4.22 0.07 7.18
N VAL A 74 3.17 0.89 7.28
CA VAL A 74 2.69 1.72 6.16
C VAL A 74 3.75 2.75 5.76
N LEU A 75 4.37 3.43 6.73
CA LEU A 75 5.45 4.38 6.47
C LEU A 75 6.67 3.72 5.84
N ILE A 76 7.11 2.57 6.37
CA ILE A 76 8.22 1.79 5.78
C ILE A 76 7.86 1.37 4.34
N SER A 77 6.61 1.04 4.06
CA SER A 77 6.17 0.69 2.70
C SER A 77 6.42 1.83 1.70
N SER A 78 6.44 3.10 2.12
CA SER A 78 6.71 4.24 1.24
C SER A 78 8.10 4.22 0.58
N ILE A 79 9.07 3.51 1.17
CA ILE A 79 10.44 3.44 0.64
C ILE A 79 10.60 2.41 -0.49
N ALA A 80 9.69 1.44 -0.56
CA ALA A 80 9.78 0.31 -1.48
C ALA A 80 9.96 0.71 -2.97
N PRO A 81 9.37 1.81 -3.48
CA PRO A 81 9.62 2.28 -4.84
C PRO A 81 11.02 2.83 -5.13
N TYR A 82 11.86 3.01 -4.11
CA TYR A 82 13.15 3.69 -4.21
C TYR A 82 14.34 2.80 -3.81
N VAL A 83 14.11 1.51 -3.61
CA VAL A 83 15.14 0.54 -3.23
C VAL A 83 15.06 -0.68 -4.15
N ASP A 84 16.19 -1.35 -4.32
CA ASP A 84 16.27 -2.54 -5.18
C ASP A 84 15.76 -3.80 -4.48
N ALA A 85 15.93 -3.89 -3.16
CA ALA A 85 15.56 -5.05 -2.37
C ALA A 85 15.01 -4.66 -0.99
N VAL A 86 14.10 -5.48 -0.46
CA VAL A 86 13.57 -5.38 0.90
C VAL A 86 13.59 -6.74 1.60
N ILE A 87 13.97 -6.72 2.89
CA ILE A 87 13.84 -7.87 3.79
C ILE A 87 12.80 -7.50 4.83
N THR A 88 11.69 -8.24 4.91
CA THR A 88 10.56 -7.87 5.77
C THR A 88 9.77 -9.09 6.28
N GLU A 89 8.81 -8.89 7.19
CA GLU A 89 7.90 -9.92 7.64
C GLU A 89 6.89 -10.38 6.56
N ASN A 90 6.26 -11.52 6.83
CA ASN A 90 5.35 -12.18 5.89
C ASN A 90 4.24 -11.27 5.35
N PHE A 91 3.63 -10.46 6.22
CA PHE A 91 2.50 -9.63 5.81
C PHE A 91 2.94 -8.55 4.80
N GLN A 92 3.99 -7.80 5.12
CA GLN A 92 4.49 -6.74 4.24
C GLN A 92 5.09 -7.31 2.95
N ALA A 93 5.75 -8.48 3.01
CA ALA A 93 6.18 -9.19 1.79
C ALA A 93 5.01 -9.54 0.86
N ASP A 94 3.88 -10.00 1.42
CA ASP A 94 2.67 -10.28 0.64
C ASP A 94 2.03 -9.02 0.06
N VAL A 95 2.06 -7.91 0.81
CA VAL A 95 1.62 -6.59 0.34
C VAL A 95 2.44 -6.17 -0.89
N TYR A 96 3.77 -6.22 -0.81
CA TYR A 96 4.64 -5.84 -1.93
C TYR A 96 4.43 -6.73 -3.17
N LYS A 97 4.29 -8.05 -3.00
CA LYS A 97 4.01 -8.97 -4.11
C LYS A 97 2.72 -8.64 -4.85
N LYS A 98 1.69 -8.22 -4.12
CA LYS A 98 0.43 -7.77 -4.74
C LYS A 98 0.57 -6.40 -5.39
N ALA A 99 1.26 -5.48 -4.71
CA ALA A 99 1.49 -4.12 -5.17
C ALA A 99 2.21 -4.08 -6.53
N LYS A 100 3.12 -5.03 -6.80
CA LYS A 100 3.79 -5.18 -8.12
C LYS A 100 2.83 -5.26 -9.31
N LYS A 101 1.60 -5.72 -9.11
CA LYS A 101 0.58 -5.81 -10.18
C LYS A 101 -0.09 -4.47 -10.49
N LEU A 102 0.02 -3.50 -9.59
CA LEU A 102 -0.71 -2.23 -9.60
C LEU A 102 0.22 -1.01 -9.73
N ILE A 103 1.42 -1.10 -9.15
CA ILE A 103 2.41 -0.03 -9.07
C ILE A 103 3.64 -0.45 -9.91
N PRO A 104 3.74 -0.01 -11.18
CA PRO A 104 4.83 -0.42 -12.06
C PRO A 104 6.23 -0.11 -11.52
N GLN A 105 6.35 0.93 -10.70
CA GLN A 105 7.62 1.44 -10.15
C GLN A 105 8.33 0.44 -9.23
N ILE A 106 7.60 -0.53 -8.66
CA ILE A 106 8.17 -1.58 -7.79
C ILE A 106 8.26 -2.94 -8.50
N LYS A 107 8.03 -3.01 -9.80
CA LYS A 107 7.95 -4.29 -10.53
C LYS A 107 9.22 -5.13 -10.34
N GLU A 108 10.38 -4.47 -10.35
CA GLU A 108 11.69 -5.12 -10.21
C GLU A 108 12.14 -5.28 -8.75
N LEU A 109 11.42 -4.74 -7.76
CA LEU A 109 11.79 -4.82 -6.33
C LEU A 109 11.98 -6.26 -5.87
N GLU A 110 13.14 -6.61 -5.35
CA GLU A 110 13.39 -7.92 -4.75
C GLU A 110 12.77 -7.99 -3.36
N ILE A 111 12.04 -9.08 -3.06
CA ILE A 111 11.27 -9.21 -1.81
C ILE A 111 11.71 -10.49 -1.10
N TYR A 112 12.40 -10.30 0.02
CA TYR A 112 12.89 -11.36 0.88
C TYR A 112 12.21 -11.32 2.24
N ARG A 113 12.21 -12.47 2.92
CA ARG A 113 11.91 -12.59 4.35
C ARG A 113 13.14 -13.04 5.10
N LEU A 114 13.14 -12.88 6.41
CA LEU A 114 14.24 -13.33 7.27
C LEU A 114 14.65 -14.79 7.03
N LYS A 115 13.68 -15.68 6.80
CA LYS A 115 13.98 -17.10 6.52
C LYS A 115 14.63 -17.34 5.16
N ASP A 116 14.45 -16.41 4.20
CA ASP A 116 14.97 -16.55 2.84
C ASP A 116 16.47 -16.15 2.78
N ILE A 117 17.00 -15.50 3.83
CA ILE A 117 18.40 -15.06 3.95
C ILE A 117 19.18 -15.76 5.07
N ARG A 118 18.53 -16.65 5.83
CA ARG A 118 19.24 -17.48 6.81
C ARG A 118 20.07 -18.49 6.02
N MET A 119 21.39 -18.47 6.22
CA MET A 119 22.24 -19.58 5.82
C MET A 119 21.98 -20.73 6.81
N ASP A 120 21.80 -21.94 6.30
CA ASP A 120 21.74 -23.13 7.15
C ASP A 120 23.04 -23.20 7.95
N ALA A 121 22.91 -23.08 9.28
CA ALA A 121 24.00 -23.18 10.24
C ALA A 121 24.00 -24.59 10.86
#